data_AF-A0A2G9M7I0-F1
#
_entry.id   AF-A0A2G9M7I0-F1
#
_cell.length_a   1.000
_cell.length_b   1.000
_cell.length_c   1.000
_cell.angle_alpha   90.00
_cell.angle_beta   90.00
_cell.angle_gamma   90.00
#
_symmetry.space_group_name_H-M   'P 1'
#
loop_
_entity.id
_entity.type
_entity.pdbx_description
1 polymer ?
#
loop_
_entity_poly.entity_id
_entity_poly.type
_entity_poly.pdbx_seq_one_letter_code
_entity_poly.pdbx_strand_id
1 'polypeptide(L)'
;MAFKLVIGTKDGKSAQKEVQDPEAKTLLGRKLGEQVKGDDLGFAGYEFLITGGSDHCGFPMRKDLDGTGRKRILAVQGIGLKKKRKGCRVRKTMCGNTIHEKISQINLKVTKEGKESLIAPKETAKAEEKKE
;
A
#
# COMPACT_ATOMS: atom_id res chain seq x y z
N MET A 1 -1.34 14.23 7.38
CA MET A 1 -1.31 12.76 7.23
C MET A 1 -0.50 12.44 6.00
N ALA A 2 0.54 11.60 6.13
CA ALA A 2 1.41 11.25 5.03
C ALA A 2 1.31 9.75 4.75
N PHE A 3 1.03 9.39 3.50
CA PHE A 3 1.09 8.00 3.05
C PHE A 3 2.22 7.85 2.04
N LYS A 4 2.98 6.76 2.19
CA LYS A 4 3.91 6.32 1.15
C LYS A 4 3.15 5.50 0.12
N LEU A 5 3.01 6.00 -1.10
CA LEU A 5 2.45 5.24 -2.21
C LEU A 5 3.55 4.49 -2.94
N VAL A 6 3.38 3.18 -3.07
CA VAL A 6 4.24 2.32 -3.89
C VAL A 6 3.44 1.84 -5.08
N ILE A 7 3.80 2.31 -6.26
CA ILE A 7 3.12 2.00 -7.52
C ILE A 7 3.97 0.98 -8.27
N GLY A 8 3.44 -0.22 -8.51
CA GLY A 8 4.06 -1.22 -9.37
C GLY A 8 3.54 -1.12 -10.81
N THR A 9 4.45 -0.93 -11.76
CA THR A 9 4.15 -1.00 -13.19
C THR A 9 4.22 -2.46 -13.69
N LYS A 10 3.64 -2.73 -14.86
CA LYS A 10 3.73 -4.07 -15.48
C LYS A 10 5.17 -4.42 -15.88
N ASP A 11 6.00 -3.42 -16.15
CA ASP A 11 7.41 -3.58 -16.53
C ASP A 11 8.33 -3.97 -15.36
N GLY A 12 7.76 -4.28 -14.19
CA GLY A 12 8.51 -4.68 -12.99
C GLY A 12 9.21 -3.53 -12.27
N LYS A 13 9.06 -2.29 -12.76
CA LYS A 13 9.57 -1.09 -12.08
C LYS A 13 8.56 -0.63 -11.03
N SER A 14 9.07 -0.04 -9.96
CA SER A 14 8.23 0.55 -8.92
C SER A 14 8.60 2.00 -8.69
N ALA A 15 7.59 2.85 -8.60
CA ALA A 15 7.73 4.26 -8.25
C ALA A 15 7.22 4.47 -6.83
N GLN A 16 7.91 5.35 -6.09
CA GLN A 16 7.51 5.75 -4.74
C GLN A 16 7.20 7.23 -4.74
N LYS A 17 5.97 7.59 -4.39
CA LYS A 17 5.51 8.96 -4.20
C LYS A 17 5.01 9.13 -2.77
N GLU A 18 5.45 10.19 -2.11
CA GLU A 18 4.90 10.58 -0.82
C GLU A 18 3.73 11.52 -1.06
N VAL A 19 2.62 11.23 -0.39
CA VAL A 19 1.36 11.94 -0.58
C VAL A 19 0.95 12.60 0.73
N GLN A 20 0.67 13.91 0.65
CA GLN A 20 0.23 14.75 1.77
C GLN A 20 -1.26 15.09 1.71
N ASP A 21 -1.72 15.87 2.69
CA ASP A 21 -3.10 15.98 3.20
C ASP A 21 -4.31 16.11 2.23
N PRO A 22 -4.24 16.66 1.01
CA PRO A 22 -5.41 16.65 0.11
C PRO A 22 -5.64 15.27 -0.55
N GLU A 23 -4.63 14.71 -1.19
CA GLU A 23 -4.69 13.42 -1.90
C GLU A 23 -4.86 12.24 -0.91
N ALA A 24 -4.27 12.36 0.29
CA ALA A 24 -4.36 11.35 1.35
C ALA A 24 -5.80 11.14 1.83
N LYS A 25 -6.62 12.20 1.88
CA LYS A 25 -8.03 12.13 2.31
C LYS A 25 -8.89 11.35 1.33
N THR A 26 -8.60 11.42 0.03
CA THR A 26 -9.35 10.70 -1.01
C THR A 26 -9.16 9.18 -0.92
N LEU A 27 -8.04 8.75 -0.36
CA LEU A 27 -7.73 7.33 -0.14
C LEU A 27 -8.32 6.76 1.16
N LEU A 28 -8.70 7.62 2.12
CA LEU A 28 -9.31 7.17 3.36
C LEU A 28 -10.68 6.54 3.10
N GLY A 29 -10.97 5.43 3.80
CA GLY A 29 -12.24 4.71 3.67
C GLY A 29 -12.33 3.79 2.45
N ARG A 30 -11.37 3.85 1.52
CA ARG A 30 -11.28 2.90 0.40
C ARG A 30 -10.89 1.51 0.90
N LYS A 31 -11.38 0.47 0.21
CA LYS A 31 -11.05 -0.92 0.51
C LYS A 31 -9.98 -1.48 -0.41
N LEU A 32 -9.25 -2.47 0.10
CA LEU A 32 -8.36 -3.27 -0.73
C LEU A 32 -9.13 -3.98 -1.85
N GLY A 33 -8.62 -3.88 -3.08
CA GLY A 33 -9.23 -4.42 -4.29
C GLY A 33 -10.06 -3.41 -5.08
N GLU A 34 -10.32 -2.23 -4.53
CA GLU A 34 -10.98 -1.16 -5.26
C GLU A 34 -10.04 -0.52 -6.29
N GLN A 35 -10.66 0.01 -7.35
CA GLN A 35 -9.98 0.80 -8.37
C GLN A 35 -10.07 2.29 -8.01
N VAL A 36 -8.95 3.00 -8.16
CA VAL A 36 -8.80 4.42 -7.89
C VAL A 36 -8.32 5.10 -9.17
N LYS A 37 -8.91 6.24 -9.49
CA LYS A 37 -8.48 7.06 -10.62
C LYS A 37 -7.17 7.76 -10.25
N GLY A 38 -6.22 7.76 -11.18
CA GLY A 38 -4.93 8.42 -10.98
C GLY A 38 -5.06 9.93 -10.91
N ASP A 39 -6.13 10.51 -11.45
CA ASP A 39 -6.41 11.95 -11.38
C ASP A 39 -6.46 12.46 -9.92
N ASP A 40 -6.99 11.64 -9.00
CA ASP A 40 -7.06 11.94 -7.57
C ASP A 40 -5.68 11.97 -6.87
N LEU A 41 -4.65 11.44 -7.52
CA LEU A 41 -3.28 11.28 -7.03
C LEU A 41 -2.25 12.06 -7.88
N GLY A 42 -2.73 12.90 -8.81
CA GLY A 42 -1.90 13.68 -9.72
C GLY A 42 -1.26 12.87 -10.87
N PHE A 43 -1.82 11.71 -11.22
CA PHE A 43 -1.41 10.89 -12.36
C PHE A 43 -2.52 10.87 -13.42
N ALA A 44 -2.48 11.82 -14.35
CA ALA A 44 -3.52 12.02 -15.33
C ALA A 44 -3.71 10.79 -16.24
N GLY A 45 -4.94 10.27 -16.28
CA GLY A 45 -5.31 9.16 -17.17
C GLY A 45 -4.84 7.77 -16.72
N TYR A 46 -4.30 7.64 -15.51
CA TYR A 46 -4.00 6.33 -14.92
C TYR A 46 -5.19 5.75 -14.17
N GLU A 47 -5.30 4.42 -14.16
CA GLU A 47 -6.14 3.71 -13.20
C GLU A 47 -5.27 2.78 -12.36
N PHE A 48 -5.48 2.83 -11.05
CA PHE A 48 -4.76 2.03 -10.08
C PHE A 48 -5.70 1.08 -9.35
N LEU A 49 -5.21 -0.10 -9.02
CA LEU A 49 -5.86 -1.05 -8.15
C LEU A 49 -5.15 -1.09 -6.80
N ILE A 50 -5.88 -0.91 -5.71
CA ILE A 50 -5.34 -1.02 -4.35
C ILE A 50 -5.11 -2.49 -4.04
N THR A 51 -3.85 -2.91 -3.96
CA THR A 51 -3.51 -4.32 -3.74
C THR A 51 -3.32 -4.66 -2.27
N GLY A 52 -2.74 -3.75 -1.50
CA GLY A 52 -2.32 -3.99 -0.12
C GLY A 52 -1.77 -2.74 0.54
N GLY A 53 -1.20 -2.92 1.72
CA GLY A 53 -0.52 -1.87 2.46
C GLY A 53 0.07 -2.39 3.77
N SER A 54 0.75 -1.52 4.48
CA SER A 54 1.28 -1.78 5.82
C SER A 54 0.88 -0.68 6.79
N ASP A 55 0.47 -1.13 7.97
CA ASP A 55 0.21 -0.30 9.14
C ASP A 55 1.53 0.34 9.64
N HIS A 56 1.44 1.42 10.40
CA HIS A 56 2.59 2.05 11.08
C HIS A 56 3.43 1.06 11.91
N CYS A 57 2.79 0.04 12.50
CA CYS A 57 3.50 -1.01 13.25
C CYS A 57 4.05 -2.14 12.36
N GLY A 58 4.02 -2.00 11.02
CA GLY A 58 4.50 -3.00 10.07
C GLY A 58 3.55 -4.20 9.87
N PHE A 59 2.32 -4.14 10.41
CA PHE A 59 1.34 -5.19 10.17
C PHE A 59 0.80 -5.10 8.73
N PRO A 60 0.81 -6.20 7.97
CA PRO A 60 0.27 -6.20 6.61
C PRO A 60 -1.26 -6.16 6.64
N MET A 61 -1.84 -5.48 5.65
CA MET A 61 -3.29 -5.48 5.42
C MET A 61 -3.73 -6.76 4.70
N ARG A 62 -4.96 -7.23 4.98
CA ARG A 62 -5.53 -8.43 4.36
C ARG A 62 -6.94 -8.16 3.85
N LYS A 63 -7.24 -8.59 2.61
CA LYS A 63 -8.52 -8.36 1.93
C LYS A 63 -9.72 -8.98 2.65
N ASP A 64 -9.53 -10.18 3.19
CA ASP A 64 -10.57 -10.97 3.88
C ASP A 64 -11.06 -10.34 5.20
N LEU A 65 -10.36 -9.33 5.71
CA LEU A 65 -10.66 -8.72 6.99
C LEU A 65 -11.37 -7.40 6.83
N ASP A 66 -12.67 -7.37 7.11
CA ASP A 66 -13.39 -6.12 7.08
C ASP A 66 -13.07 -5.21 8.25
N GLY A 67 -12.96 -3.92 7.94
CA GLY A 67 -12.82 -2.82 8.89
C GLY A 67 -11.44 -2.17 8.87
N THR A 68 -11.32 -1.11 9.68
CA THR A 68 -10.11 -0.29 9.83
C THR A 68 -9.19 -0.76 10.95
N GLY A 69 -9.66 -1.68 11.81
CA GLY A 69 -8.94 -2.12 13.00
C GLY A 69 -7.95 -3.27 12.77
N ARG A 70 -7.08 -3.48 13.77
CA ARG A 70 -6.22 -4.66 13.87
C ARG A 70 -7.01 -5.83 14.45
N LYS A 71 -6.90 -7.00 13.84
CA LYS A 71 -7.55 -8.23 14.33
C LYS A 71 -6.53 -9.35 14.48
N ARG A 72 -6.67 -10.13 15.55
CA ARG A 72 -5.88 -11.36 15.78
C ARG A 72 -6.63 -12.56 15.23
N ILE A 73 -6.06 -13.22 14.23
CA ILE A 73 -6.69 -14.35 13.54
C ILE A 73 -5.78 -15.55 13.61
N LEU A 74 -6.40 -16.72 13.69
CA LEU A 74 -5.73 -17.98 13.45
C LEU A 74 -5.54 -18.19 11.94
N ALA A 75 -4.40 -17.78 11.40
CA ALA A 75 -4.10 -17.91 9.98
C ALA A 75 -3.47 -19.28 9.68
N VAL A 76 -4.02 -19.98 8.69
CA VAL A 76 -3.46 -21.24 8.17
C VAL A 76 -2.46 -20.95 7.05
N GLN A 77 -2.81 -20.06 6.12
CA GLN A 77 -2.00 -19.63 4.98
C GLN A 77 -2.30 -18.17 4.67
N GLY A 78 -1.38 -17.51 3.96
CA GLY A 78 -1.63 -16.22 3.33
C GLY A 78 -0.59 -15.17 3.65
N ILE A 79 -1.00 -13.92 3.47
CA ILE A 79 -0.17 -12.72 3.58
C ILE A 79 0.41 -12.63 5.00
N GLY A 80 1.71 -12.33 5.11
CA GLY A 80 2.40 -12.15 6.40
C GLY A 80 2.67 -13.44 7.17
N LEU A 81 2.36 -14.62 6.62
CA LEU A 81 2.57 -15.91 7.28
C LEU A 81 3.61 -16.77 6.54
N LYS A 82 4.78 -16.98 7.19
CA LYS A 82 5.74 -18.01 6.77
C LYS A 82 5.38 -19.34 7.44
N LYS A 83 4.92 -20.31 6.66
CA LYS A 83 4.63 -21.67 7.15
C LYS A 83 5.95 -22.39 7.45
N LYS A 84 6.11 -22.90 8.67
CA LYS A 84 7.26 -23.75 9.03
C LYS A 84 7.03 -25.23 8.70
N ARG A 85 5.78 -25.71 8.77
CA ARG A 85 5.39 -27.10 8.47
C ARG A 85 3.97 -27.14 7.90
N LYS A 86 3.68 -28.16 7.09
CA LYS A 86 2.32 -28.44 6.61
C LYS A 86 1.39 -28.68 7.82
N GLY A 87 0.22 -28.07 7.81
CA GLY A 87 -0.77 -28.18 8.89
C GLY A 87 -0.61 -27.21 10.08
N CYS A 88 0.49 -26.45 10.18
CA CYS A 88 0.63 -25.45 11.24
C CYS A 88 -0.32 -24.27 11.06
N ARG A 89 -1.02 -23.90 12.14
CA ARG A 89 -1.82 -22.68 12.25
C ARG A 89 -1.14 -21.73 13.22
N VAL A 90 -1.02 -20.46 12.86
CA VAL A 90 -0.38 -19.46 13.71
C VAL A 90 -1.35 -18.32 13.95
N ARG A 91 -1.49 -17.91 15.21
CA ARG A 91 -2.27 -16.73 15.56
C ARG A 91 -1.41 -15.49 15.31
N LYS A 92 -1.82 -14.66 14.35
CA LYS A 92 -1.14 -13.39 14.02
C LYS A 92 -2.10 -12.21 14.06
N THR A 93 -1.57 -11.06 14.43
CA THR A 93 -2.26 -9.78 14.28
C THR A 93 -2.08 -9.29 12.85
N MET A 94 -3.19 -8.94 12.21
CA MET A 94 -3.23 -8.41 10.85
C MET A 94 -4.09 -7.13 10.85
N CYS A 95 -3.83 -6.25 9.90
CA CYS A 95 -4.65 -5.07 9.67
C CYS A 95 -5.82 -5.41 8.73
N GLY A 96 -6.96 -4.74 8.93
CA GLY A 96 -8.12 -4.88 8.06
C GLY A 96 -7.92 -4.35 6.64
N ASN A 97 -8.97 -4.44 5.83
CA ASN A 97 -8.97 -4.10 4.41
C ASN A 97 -9.25 -2.62 4.13
N THR A 98 -9.70 -1.86 5.13
CA THR A 98 -10.09 -0.47 4.94
C THR A 98 -8.94 0.46 5.28
N ILE A 99 -8.67 1.41 4.37
CA ILE A 99 -7.61 2.40 4.55
C ILE A 99 -8.03 3.42 5.62
N HIS A 100 -7.15 3.63 6.60
CA HIS A 100 -7.33 4.57 7.71
C HIS A 100 -6.03 5.30 8.01
N GLU A 101 -6.11 6.31 8.87
CA GLU A 101 -5.06 7.30 9.13
C GLU A 101 -3.73 6.73 9.65
N LYS A 102 -3.75 5.56 10.28
CA LYS A 102 -2.54 4.94 10.89
C LYS A 102 -1.76 4.06 9.92
N ILE A 103 -2.13 4.05 8.65
CA ILE A 103 -1.40 3.33 7.61
C ILE A 103 -0.14 4.11 7.25
N SER A 104 0.97 3.40 7.04
CA SER A 104 2.24 4.00 6.62
C SER A 104 2.44 3.92 5.11
N GLN A 105 2.08 2.79 4.51
CA GLN A 105 2.32 2.53 3.09
C GLN A 105 1.09 1.89 2.43
N ILE A 106 0.78 2.32 1.21
CA ILE A 106 -0.26 1.75 0.36
C ILE A 106 0.38 1.26 -0.94
N ASN A 107 0.03 0.05 -1.35
CA ASN A 107 0.54 -0.60 -2.55
C ASN A 107 -0.50 -0.56 -3.67
N LEU A 108 -0.15 0.07 -4.78
CA LEU A 108 -0.97 0.25 -5.96
C LEU A 108 -0.41 -0.55 -7.14
N LYS A 109 -1.30 -1.13 -7.93
CA LYS A 109 -0.97 -1.78 -9.20
C LYS A 109 -1.58 -1.00 -10.35
N VAL A 110 -0.83 -0.73 -11.40
CA VAL A 110 -1.36 -0.09 -12.61
C VAL A 110 -2.28 -1.06 -13.36
N THR A 111 -3.55 -0.69 -13.54
CA THR A 111 -4.50 -1.45 -14.38
C THR A 111 -4.57 -0.86 -15.78
N LYS A 112 -4.73 0.46 -15.90
CA LYS A 112 -4.65 1.19 -17.17
C LYS A 112 -3.51 2.20 -17.11
N GLU A 113 -2.73 2.21 -18.18
CA GLU A 113 -1.61 3.13 -18.36
C GLU A 113 -2.12 4.44 -18.96
N GLY A 114 -1.76 5.56 -18.33
CA GLY A 114 -2.02 6.91 -18.82
C GLY A 114 -0.92 7.40 -19.76
N LYS A 115 -0.99 8.69 -20.14
CA LYS A 115 -0.14 9.30 -21.17
C LYS A 115 1.28 9.66 -20.70
N GLU A 116 1.48 9.88 -19.40
CA GLU A 116 2.79 10.27 -18.85
C GLU A 116 3.52 9.08 -18.22
N SER A 117 4.83 8.92 -18.44
CA SER A 117 5.60 7.85 -17.82
C SER A 117 5.70 8.03 -16.30
N LEU A 118 5.29 7.01 -15.54
CA LEU A 118 5.38 6.98 -14.06
C LEU A 118 6.83 6.98 -13.51
N ILE A 119 7.82 6.95 -14.40
CA ILE A 119 9.25 6.87 -14.07
C ILE A 119 9.89 8.18 -14.52
N ALA A 120 9.80 9.20 -13.66
CA ALA A 120 10.84 10.21 -13.65
C ALA A 120 12.11 9.56 -13.04
N PRO A 121 13.29 9.67 -13.66
CA PRO A 121 14.52 9.20 -13.05
C PRO A 121 14.71 9.99 -11.73
N LYS A 122 14.75 9.27 -10.61
CA LYS A 122 15.29 9.83 -9.36
C LYS A 122 16.81 9.92 -9.52
N GLU A 123 17.28 11.00 -10.12
CA GLU A 123 18.63 11.49 -9.86
C GLU A 123 18.66 12.07 -8.44
N THR A 124 19.42 11.41 -7.57
CA THR A 124 20.20 11.96 -6.44
C THR A 124 19.67 13.20 -5.69
N ALA A 125 19.10 12.98 -4.49
CA ALA A 125 19.13 13.86 -3.30
C ALA A 125 18.22 13.22 -2.20
N LYS A 126 18.62 12.84 -0.99
CA LYS A 126 19.84 13.00 -0.19
C LYS A 126 19.98 11.76 0.72
N ALA A 127 21.13 11.11 0.66
CA ALA A 127 21.77 10.53 1.84
C ALA A 127 22.66 11.64 2.43
N GLU A 128 22.88 11.65 3.76
CA GLU A 128 23.34 12.77 4.63
C GLU A 128 22.13 13.55 5.19
N GLU A 129 21.71 13.41 6.46
CA GLU A 129 22.50 13.52 7.69
C GLU A 129 22.30 12.36 8.69
N LYS A 130 23.42 11.76 9.11
CA LYS A 130 23.64 11.18 10.44
C LYS A 130 24.58 12.14 11.19
N LYS A 131 24.34 12.33 12.49
CA LYS A 131 25.14 12.99 13.55
C LYS A 131 24.83 14.46 13.82
N GLU A 132 24.11 14.68 14.92
CA GLU A 132 24.65 15.37 16.10
C GLU A 132 24.23 14.60 17.36
#